data_AF-A0A933F084-F1
#
_entry.id   AF-A0A933F084-F1
#
_cell.length_a   1.000
_cell.length_b   1.000
_cell.length_c   1.000
_cell.angle_alpha   90.00
_cell.angle_beta   90.00
_cell.angle_gamma   90.00
#
_symmetry.space_group_name_H-M   'P 1'
#
loop_
_entity.id
_entity.type
_entity.pdbx_description
1 polymer ?
#
loop_
_entity_poly.entity_id
_entity_poly.type
_entity_poly.pdbx_seq_one_letter_code
_entity_poly.pdbx_strand_id
1 'polypeptide(L)'
;MRNIGIMAHIDAGKTTLTERILYYTGKVHRVGEVHDGAATMDWMEQERERGITITSAATTCFWHDHQINIIDTPGHVDFTVEVERSLRVLDGAVAVFCGVGGVEPQSETVWRQADKYGVPRIAFVNKLDRVGADFDFVVNMMRERLAAKAVPLQIPVYLGDWFTGMIDLIEMKSIAYESDEMGANYI
;
A
#
# COMPACT_ATOMS: atom_id res chain seq x y z
N MET A 1 16.28 -7.58 9.20
CA MET A 1 14.89 -8.09 9.26
C MET A 1 13.96 -6.93 9.56
N ARG A 2 12.85 -6.81 8.82
CA ARG A 2 11.80 -5.81 9.01
C ARG A 2 10.43 -6.50 8.88
N ASN A 3 9.59 -6.40 9.89
CA ASN A 3 8.19 -6.85 9.82
C ASN A 3 7.32 -5.65 9.44
N ILE A 4 6.74 -5.67 8.24
CA ILE A 4 5.90 -4.59 7.75
C ILE A 4 4.46 -5.05 7.55
N GLY A 5 3.50 -4.21 7.92
CA GLY A 5 2.09 -4.42 7.59
C GLY A 5 1.66 -3.53 6.44
N ILE A 6 0.80 -4.04 5.55
CA ILE A 6 0.12 -3.20 4.56
C ILE A 6 -1.29 -2.93 5.08
N MET A 7 -1.58 -1.65 5.33
CA MET A 7 -2.81 -1.17 5.96
C MET A 7 -3.59 -0.35 4.95
N ALA A 8 -4.86 -0.67 4.73
CA ALA A 8 -5.70 0.10 3.83
C ALA A 8 -7.18 -0.08 4.14
N HIS A 9 -8.03 0.83 3.66
CA HIS A 9 -9.47 0.58 3.57
C HIS A 9 -9.78 -0.35 2.38
N ILE A 10 -11.03 -0.84 2.30
CA ILE A 10 -11.48 -1.66 1.17
C ILE A 10 -11.24 -0.91 -0.15
N ASP A 11 -10.82 -1.63 -1.19
CA ASP A 11 -10.57 -1.10 -2.53
C ASP A 11 -9.46 -0.04 -2.65
N ALA A 12 -8.68 0.24 -1.61
CA ALA A 12 -7.49 1.10 -1.74
C ALA A 12 -6.35 0.44 -2.57
N GLY A 13 -6.43 -0.88 -2.79
CA GLY A 13 -5.45 -1.64 -3.58
C GLY A 13 -4.33 -2.28 -2.77
N LYS A 14 -4.59 -2.62 -1.51
CA LYS A 14 -3.66 -3.32 -0.60
C LYS A 14 -3.10 -4.61 -1.22
N THR A 15 -3.97 -5.51 -1.67
CA THR A 15 -3.56 -6.81 -2.24
C THR A 15 -2.70 -6.62 -3.49
N THR A 16 -3.12 -5.77 -4.42
CA THR A 16 -2.36 -5.45 -5.64
C THR A 16 -0.98 -4.84 -5.31
N LEU A 17 -0.89 -3.98 -4.29
CA LEU A 17 0.40 -3.46 -3.84
C LEU A 17 1.30 -4.58 -3.31
N THR A 18 0.76 -5.45 -2.45
CA THR A 18 1.51 -6.58 -1.89
C THR A 18 2.02 -7.51 -3.00
N GLU A 19 1.17 -7.85 -3.97
CA GLU A 19 1.58 -8.65 -5.14
C GLU A 19 2.72 -8.01 -5.92
N ARG A 20 2.66 -6.69 -6.15
CA ARG A 20 3.72 -5.96 -6.84
C ARG A 20 5.02 -5.96 -6.06
N ILE A 21 4.98 -5.83 -4.73
CA ILE A 21 6.18 -5.97 -3.88
C ILE A 21 6.79 -7.37 -4.05
N LEU A 22 5.97 -8.43 -4.02
CA LEU A 22 6.45 -9.80 -4.20
C LEU A 22 7.02 -10.06 -5.60
N TYR A 23 6.43 -9.45 -6.63
CA TYR A 23 6.94 -9.52 -8.00
C TYR A 23 8.30 -8.84 -8.14
N TYR A 24 8.43 -7.59 -7.68
CA TYR A 24 9.69 -6.84 -7.81
C TYR A 24 10.82 -7.40 -6.94
N THR A 25 10.50 -8.09 -5.85
CA THR A 25 11.48 -8.82 -5.03
C THR A 25 11.88 -10.17 -5.63
N GLY A 26 11.30 -10.56 -6.77
CA GLY A 26 11.55 -11.85 -7.44
C GLY A 26 10.98 -13.06 -6.71
N LYS A 27 10.12 -12.86 -5.69
CA LYS A 27 9.48 -13.94 -4.93
C LYS A 27 8.38 -14.62 -5.73
N VAL A 28 7.73 -13.87 -6.62
CA VAL A 28 6.67 -14.31 -7.53
C VAL A 28 7.10 -13.94 -8.94
N HIS A 29 6.90 -14.84 -9.91
CA HIS A 29 7.42 -14.67 -11.27
C HIS A 29 6.36 -14.14 -12.26
N ARG A 30 5.07 -14.13 -11.86
CA ARG A 30 3.98 -13.48 -12.61
C ARG A 30 3.03 -12.72 -11.68
N VAL A 31 2.62 -11.53 -12.08
CA VAL A 31 1.56 -10.78 -11.40
C VAL A 31 0.25 -11.57 -11.52
N GLY A 32 -0.43 -11.85 -10.40
CA GLY A 32 -1.61 -12.71 -10.33
C GLY A 32 -1.34 -14.18 -9.96
N GLU A 33 -0.08 -14.66 -9.87
CA GLU A 33 0.24 -16.02 -9.37
C GLU A 33 -0.23 -16.26 -7.93
N VAL A 34 -0.40 -15.18 -7.16
CA VAL A 34 -0.93 -15.18 -5.80
C VAL A 34 -2.44 -15.47 -5.81
N HIS A 35 -3.15 -15.04 -6.86
CA HIS A 35 -4.57 -15.32 -7.07
C HIS A 35 -4.81 -16.69 -7.72
N ASP A 36 -3.94 -17.14 -8.63
CA ASP A 36 -4.05 -18.39 -9.40
C ASP A 36 -3.62 -19.68 -8.65
N GLY A 37 -3.33 -19.58 -7.34
CA GLY A 37 -3.22 -20.74 -6.45
C GLY A 37 -1.83 -21.36 -6.27
N ALA A 38 -0.76 -20.72 -6.76
CA ALA A 38 0.61 -21.18 -6.50
C ALA A 38 1.23 -20.57 -5.23
N ALA A 39 0.76 -19.40 -4.80
CA ALA A 39 1.26 -18.69 -3.61
C ALA A 39 0.14 -17.90 -2.92
N THR A 40 -0.94 -18.56 -2.48
CA THR A 40 -2.16 -17.85 -2.06
C THR A 40 -2.01 -17.14 -0.72
N MET A 41 -2.10 -15.80 -0.74
CA MET A 41 -2.36 -14.99 0.47
C MET A 41 -3.86 -14.96 0.81
N ASP A 42 -4.74 -15.04 -0.20
CA ASP A 42 -6.20 -15.18 -0.04
C ASP A 42 -6.63 -16.66 -0.26
N TRP A 43 -6.29 -17.53 0.69
CA TRP A 43 -6.59 -18.97 0.60
C TRP A 43 -8.08 -19.29 0.87
N MET A 44 -8.81 -18.41 1.56
CA MET A 44 -10.21 -18.69 1.88
C MET A 44 -11.13 -18.42 0.68
N GLU A 45 -12.02 -19.37 0.40
CA GLU A 45 -13.05 -19.24 -0.65
C GLU A 45 -13.92 -17.98 -0.46
N GLN A 46 -14.17 -17.61 0.80
CA GLN A 46 -14.89 -16.38 1.18
C GLN A 46 -14.11 -15.09 0.90
N GLU A 47 -12.78 -15.10 0.98
CA GLU A 47 -11.95 -13.95 0.60
C GLU A 47 -12.04 -13.71 -0.91
N ARG A 48 -11.96 -14.79 -1.68
CA ARG A 48 -12.08 -14.77 -3.15
C ARG A 48 -13.47 -14.36 -3.63
N GLU A 49 -14.53 -14.86 -3.00
CA GLU A 49 -15.92 -14.49 -3.35
C GLU A 49 -16.24 -13.02 -3.07
N ARG A 50 -15.63 -12.45 -2.03
CA ARG A 50 -15.94 -11.08 -1.57
C ARG A 50 -14.93 -10.03 -2.02
N GLY A 51 -13.79 -10.44 -2.57
CA GLY A 51 -12.71 -9.51 -2.96
C GLY A 51 -12.07 -8.79 -1.77
N ILE A 52 -12.09 -9.37 -0.58
CA ILE A 52 -11.53 -8.78 0.65
C ILE A 52 -10.56 -9.75 1.32
N THR A 53 -9.51 -9.22 1.96
CA THR A 53 -8.65 -10.02 2.85
C THR A 53 -9.29 -10.13 4.22
N ILE A 54 -9.43 -11.37 4.71
CA ILE A 54 -10.05 -11.73 5.98
C ILE A 54 -8.98 -12.17 6.98
N THR A 55 -8.01 -12.98 6.55
CA THR A 55 -6.93 -13.52 7.39
C THR A 55 -5.56 -12.97 7.04
N SER A 56 -4.72 -12.80 8.07
CA SER A 56 -3.37 -12.25 7.92
C SER A 56 -2.41 -13.34 7.46
N ALA A 57 -1.94 -13.24 6.22
CA ALA A 57 -0.84 -14.05 5.70
C ALA A 57 0.50 -13.33 5.92
N ALA A 58 1.54 -14.09 6.27
CA ALA A 58 2.91 -13.57 6.39
C ALA A 58 3.79 -14.13 5.26
N THR A 59 4.35 -13.26 4.44
CA THR A 59 5.23 -13.63 3.33
C THR A 59 6.60 -12.97 3.47
N THR A 60 7.66 -13.77 3.43
CA THR A 60 9.04 -13.26 3.44
C THR A 60 9.55 -13.02 2.02
N CYS A 61 10.13 -11.84 1.80
CA CYS A 61 10.84 -11.45 0.59
C CYS A 61 12.17 -10.75 0.93
N PHE A 62 13.02 -10.59 -0.08
CA PHE A 62 14.31 -9.92 0.05
C PHE A 62 14.37 -8.74 -0.90
N TRP A 63 14.80 -7.59 -0.40
CA TRP A 63 15.05 -6.40 -1.21
C TRP A 63 16.46 -5.89 -0.92
N HIS A 64 17.35 -5.97 -1.94
CA HIS A 64 18.80 -5.88 -1.73
C HIS A 64 19.23 -6.82 -0.58
N ASP A 65 20.05 -6.34 0.36
CA ASP A 65 20.53 -7.12 1.51
C ASP A 65 19.54 -7.16 2.70
N HIS A 66 18.27 -6.78 2.49
CA HIS A 66 17.28 -6.66 3.56
C HIS A 66 16.20 -7.73 3.45
N GLN A 67 16.05 -8.53 4.51
CA GLN A 67 14.89 -9.41 4.69
C GLN A 67 13.68 -8.62 5.18
N ILE A 68 12.58 -8.72 4.45
CA ILE A 68 11.28 -8.09 4.73
C ILE A 68 10.24 -9.20 4.92
N ASN A 69 9.49 -9.14 6.02
CA ASN A 69 8.32 -9.99 6.24
C ASN A 69 7.09 -9.11 6.12
N ILE A 70 6.26 -9.39 5.10
CA ILE A 70 5.03 -8.67 4.85
C ILE A 70 3.90 -9.40 5.56
N ILE A 71 3.19 -8.70 6.43
CA ILE A 71 1.98 -9.18 7.10
C ILE A 71 0.81 -8.45 6.46
N ASP A 72 0.03 -9.17 5.67
CA ASP A 72 -1.10 -8.57 4.98
C ASP A 72 -2.27 -8.40 5.97
N THR A 73 -2.63 -7.16 6.31
CA THR A 73 -3.65 -6.91 7.37
C THR A 73 -5.05 -6.80 6.77
N PRO A 74 -6.12 -7.30 7.42
CA PRO A 74 -7.48 -7.14 6.90
C PRO A 74 -7.83 -5.67 6.68
N GLY A 75 -8.41 -5.33 5.53
CA GLY A 75 -8.76 -3.94 5.19
C GLY A 75 -10.17 -3.51 5.62
N HIS A 76 -10.94 -4.43 6.21
CA HIS A 76 -12.32 -4.20 6.61
C HIS A 76 -12.46 -4.05 8.13
N VAL A 77 -13.28 -3.09 8.54
CA VAL A 77 -13.54 -2.74 9.95
C VAL A 77 -14.11 -3.90 10.77
N ASP A 78 -14.78 -4.86 10.13
CA ASP A 78 -15.34 -6.03 10.82
C ASP A 78 -14.25 -7.01 11.32
N PHE A 79 -12.99 -6.84 10.91
CA PHE A 79 -11.84 -7.65 11.36
C PHE A 79 -10.87 -6.89 12.27
N THR A 80 -11.39 -5.94 13.05
CA THR A 80 -10.60 -5.11 14.00
C THR A 80 -9.70 -5.91 14.95
N VAL A 81 -10.14 -7.07 15.45
CA VAL A 81 -9.34 -7.92 16.35
C VAL A 81 -8.06 -8.42 15.67
N GLU A 82 -8.16 -8.74 14.39
CA GLU A 82 -7.04 -9.26 13.62
C GLU A 82 -6.08 -8.16 13.21
N VAL A 83 -6.60 -7.00 12.81
CA VAL A 83 -5.80 -5.79 12.60
C VAL A 83 -5.01 -5.42 13.86
N GLU A 84 -5.65 -5.41 15.04
CA GLU A 84 -4.96 -5.12 16.31
C GLU A 84 -3.87 -6.15 16.66
N ARG A 85 -4.10 -7.44 16.36
CA ARG A 85 -3.10 -8.48 16.59
C ARG A 85 -1.89 -8.31 15.68
N SER A 86 -2.13 -8.04 14.41
CA SER A 86 -1.07 -7.82 13.43
C SER A 86 -0.24 -6.59 13.78
N LEU A 87 -0.87 -5.47 14.14
CA LEU A 87 -0.18 -4.23 14.51
C LEU A 87 0.82 -4.36 15.68
N ARG A 88 0.59 -5.28 16.63
CA ARG A 88 1.47 -5.49 17.79
C ARG A 88 2.81 -6.12 17.46
N VAL A 89 2.93 -6.77 16.30
CA VAL A 89 4.15 -7.50 15.89
C VAL A 89 4.90 -6.81 14.76
N LEU A 90 4.39 -5.67 14.26
CA LEU A 90 5.02 -4.92 13.17
C LEU A 90 6.12 -4.00 13.70
N ASP A 91 7.22 -3.93 12.95
CA ASP A 91 8.24 -2.89 13.10
C ASP A 91 7.78 -1.58 12.43
N GLY A 92 6.89 -1.66 11.45
CA GLY A 92 6.31 -0.52 10.76
C GLY A 92 5.18 -0.92 9.81
N ALA A 93 4.53 0.06 9.18
CA ALA A 93 3.46 -0.20 8.22
C ALA A 93 3.45 0.76 7.03
N VAL A 94 2.86 0.28 5.92
CA VAL A 94 2.53 1.08 4.75
C VAL A 94 1.03 1.34 4.76
N ALA A 95 0.63 2.59 4.94
CA ALA A 95 -0.76 3.03 4.89
C ALA A 95 -1.12 3.41 3.45
N VAL A 96 -1.98 2.63 2.81
CA VAL A 96 -2.39 2.80 1.41
C VAL A 96 -3.66 3.65 1.35
N PHE A 97 -3.60 4.74 0.59
CA PHE A 97 -4.73 5.64 0.34
C PHE A 97 -5.08 5.64 -1.15
N CYS A 98 -6.36 5.79 -1.47
CA CYS A 98 -6.81 5.94 -2.85
C CYS A 98 -6.67 7.40 -3.26
N GLY A 99 -6.02 7.70 -4.39
CA GLY A 99 -5.88 9.06 -4.93
C GLY A 99 -7.23 9.73 -5.21
N VAL A 100 -8.28 8.95 -5.47
CA VAL A 100 -9.64 9.45 -5.71
C VAL A 100 -10.42 9.64 -4.41
N GLY A 101 -10.40 8.63 -3.52
CA GLY A 101 -11.20 8.64 -2.28
C GLY A 101 -10.53 9.33 -1.09
N GLY A 102 -9.21 9.53 -1.15
CA GLY A 102 -8.42 10.12 -0.08
C GLY A 102 -8.52 9.36 1.23
N VAL A 103 -8.80 10.09 2.32
CA VAL A 103 -8.97 9.52 3.67
C VAL A 103 -10.43 9.23 3.97
N GLU A 104 -10.77 7.95 4.00
CA GLU A 104 -12.10 7.47 4.33
C GLU A 104 -12.26 7.14 5.83
N PRO A 105 -13.50 7.08 6.37
CA PRO A 105 -13.74 6.74 7.78
C PRO A 105 -13.09 5.44 8.25
N GLN A 106 -12.99 4.45 7.37
CA GLN A 106 -12.31 3.18 7.65
C GLN A 106 -10.78 3.37 7.74
N SER A 107 -10.21 4.22 6.89
CA SER A 107 -8.79 4.59 6.95
C SER A 107 -8.45 5.26 8.28
N GLU A 108 -9.31 6.14 8.78
CA GLU A 108 -9.12 6.78 10.10
C GLU A 108 -9.09 5.77 11.23
N THR A 109 -9.99 4.77 11.18
CA THR A 109 -10.07 3.72 12.20
C THR A 109 -8.77 2.91 12.26
N VAL A 110 -8.29 2.46 11.10
CA VAL A 110 -7.06 1.67 10.97
C VAL A 110 -5.83 2.51 11.32
N TRP A 111 -5.82 3.80 10.97
CA TRP A 111 -4.76 4.74 11.36
C TRP A 111 -4.67 4.92 12.88
N ARG A 112 -5.82 5.16 13.55
CA ARG A 112 -5.87 5.31 15.02
C ARG A 112 -5.43 4.05 15.75
N GLN A 113 -5.72 2.87 15.19
CA GLN A 113 -5.24 1.62 15.76
C GLN A 113 -3.70 1.53 15.72
N ALA A 114 -3.06 1.95 14.62
CA ALA A 114 -1.60 2.00 14.58
C ALA A 114 -1.01 3.07 15.49
N ASP A 115 -1.70 4.21 15.70
CA ASP A 115 -1.29 5.22 16.70
C ASP A 115 -1.26 4.62 18.11
N LYS A 116 -2.30 3.86 18.49
CA LYS A 116 -2.42 3.19 19.79
C LYS A 116 -1.25 2.25 20.08
N TYR A 117 -0.70 1.59 19.05
CA TYR A 117 0.42 0.67 19.19
C TYR A 117 1.78 1.31 18.85
N GLY A 118 1.82 2.60 18.54
CA GLY A 118 3.06 3.33 18.23
C GLY A 118 3.76 2.84 16.96
N VAL A 119 3.03 2.25 16.01
CA VAL A 119 3.61 1.67 14.79
C VAL A 119 4.06 2.81 13.85
N PRO A 120 5.35 2.90 13.49
CA PRO A 120 5.83 3.87 12.49
C PRO A 120 5.23 3.56 11.11
N ARG A 121 4.84 4.61 10.36
CA ARG A 121 4.14 4.44 9.09
C ARG A 121 4.71 5.31 7.98
N ILE A 122 4.69 4.77 6.77
CA ILE A 122 4.78 5.53 5.52
C ILE A 122 3.42 5.50 4.82
N ALA A 123 3.07 6.56 4.12
CA ALA A 123 1.84 6.61 3.33
C ALA A 123 2.14 6.37 1.86
N PHE A 124 1.30 5.59 1.19
CA PHE A 124 1.35 5.33 -0.24
C PHE A 124 0.03 5.75 -0.87
N VAL A 125 0.07 6.77 -1.72
CA VAL A 125 -1.12 7.24 -2.47
C VAL A 125 -1.20 6.46 -3.77
N ASN A 126 -2.12 5.50 -3.82
CA ASN A 126 -2.35 4.61 -4.94
C ASN A 126 -3.38 5.19 -5.91
N LYS A 127 -3.54 4.58 -7.09
CA LYS A 127 -4.57 4.91 -8.08
C LYS A 127 -4.50 6.35 -8.61
N LEU A 128 -3.29 6.92 -8.71
CA LEU A 128 -3.07 8.26 -9.26
C LEU A 128 -3.28 8.32 -10.79
N ASP A 129 -3.42 7.17 -11.44
CA ASP A 129 -3.80 6.99 -12.84
C ASP A 129 -5.32 7.16 -13.10
N ARG A 130 -6.13 7.20 -12.03
CA ARG A 130 -7.59 7.25 -12.17
C ARG A 130 -8.10 8.67 -12.35
N VAL A 131 -9.18 8.80 -13.13
CA VAL A 131 -9.93 10.06 -13.26
C VAL A 131 -10.41 10.52 -11.89
N GLY A 132 -10.13 11.79 -11.57
CA GLY A 132 -10.46 12.38 -10.28
C GLY A 132 -9.46 12.08 -9.16
N ALA A 133 -8.32 11.45 -9.47
CA ALA A 133 -7.24 11.31 -8.50
C ALA A 133 -6.54 12.66 -8.26
N ASP A 134 -6.38 13.02 -6.99
CA ASP A 134 -5.74 14.27 -6.58
C ASP A 134 -4.82 14.00 -5.37
N PHE A 135 -3.51 14.05 -5.63
CA PHE A 135 -2.50 13.77 -4.62
C PHE A 135 -2.49 14.81 -3.48
N ASP A 136 -2.60 16.10 -3.82
CA ASP A 136 -2.57 17.18 -2.83
C ASP A 136 -3.82 17.14 -1.95
N PHE A 137 -4.96 16.78 -2.54
CA PHE A 137 -6.18 16.50 -1.79
C PHE A 137 -5.97 15.38 -0.76
N VAL A 138 -5.39 14.24 -1.15
CA VAL A 138 -5.10 13.15 -0.20
C VAL A 138 -4.17 13.61 0.92
N VAL A 139 -3.08 14.31 0.58
CA VAL A 139 -2.11 14.83 1.56
C VAL A 139 -2.79 15.80 2.54
N ASN A 140 -3.66 16.68 2.06
CA ASN A 140 -4.41 17.62 2.90
C ASN A 140 -5.41 16.89 3.80
N MET A 141 -6.15 15.91 3.27
CA MET A 141 -7.05 15.08 4.09
C MET A 141 -6.30 14.33 5.19
N MET A 142 -5.09 13.83 4.92
CA MET A 142 -4.27 13.19 5.96
C MET A 142 -3.93 14.17 7.09
N ARG A 143 -3.61 15.42 6.75
CA ARG A 143 -3.33 16.47 7.76
C ARG A 143 -4.58 16.81 8.56
N GLU A 144 -5.72 16.97 7.90
CA GLU A 144 -6.95 17.45 8.53
C GLU A 144 -7.69 16.35 9.31
N ARG A 145 -7.83 15.15 8.74
CA ARG A 145 -8.64 14.06 9.32
C ARG A 145 -7.84 13.14 10.24
N LEU A 146 -6.59 12.85 9.88
CA LEU A 146 -5.72 11.97 10.67
C LEU A 146 -4.87 12.75 11.68
N ALA A 147 -4.90 14.09 11.63
CA ALA A 147 -3.96 14.96 12.36
C ALA A 147 -2.48 14.58 12.11
N ALA A 148 -2.19 13.97 10.96
CA ALA A 148 -0.87 13.47 10.63
C ALA A 148 0.03 14.61 10.14
N LYS A 149 1.31 14.60 10.52
CA LYS A 149 2.32 15.47 9.92
C LYS A 149 2.74 14.90 8.55
N ALA A 150 1.84 14.96 7.57
CA ALA A 150 2.08 14.42 6.23
C ALA A 150 3.09 15.30 5.46
N VAL A 151 4.24 14.70 5.16
CA VAL A 151 5.35 15.32 4.41
C VAL A 151 5.54 14.52 3.11
N PRO A 152 5.17 15.08 1.95
CA PRO A 152 5.45 14.45 0.66
C PRO A 152 6.96 14.27 0.45
N LEU A 153 7.38 13.04 0.13
CA LEU A 153 8.76 12.72 -0.27
C LEU A 153 8.90 12.62 -1.79
N GLN A 154 7.79 12.34 -2.46
CA GLN A 154 7.67 12.24 -3.90
C GLN A 154 6.46 13.07 -4.34
N ILE A 155 6.58 13.74 -5.48
CA ILE A 155 5.50 14.53 -6.09
C ILE A 155 5.16 13.91 -7.45
N PRO A 156 3.89 13.57 -7.73
CA PRO A 156 3.51 13.01 -9.02
C PRO A 156 3.67 14.02 -10.16
N VAL A 157 4.03 13.52 -11.34
CA VAL A 157 4.13 14.30 -12.58
C VAL A 157 3.05 13.88 -13.54
N TYR A 158 2.31 14.87 -14.05
CA TYR A 158 1.21 14.65 -14.98
C TYR A 158 1.48 15.32 -16.33
N LEU A 159 1.03 14.68 -17.40
CA LEU A 159 0.92 15.29 -18.73
C LEU A 159 -0.58 15.39 -19.09
N GLY A 160 -1.16 16.57 -18.85
CA GLY A 160 -2.62 16.69 -18.82
C GLY A 160 -3.18 15.90 -17.64
N ASP A 161 -4.13 15.00 -17.88
CA ASP A 161 -4.73 14.12 -16.86
C ASP A 161 -3.98 12.79 -16.70
N TRP A 162 -2.90 12.56 -17.46
CA TRP A 162 -2.16 11.29 -17.45
C TRP A 162 -1.03 11.32 -16.44
N PHE A 163 -1.02 10.37 -15.51
CA PHE A 163 0.12 10.13 -14.63
C PHE A 163 1.30 9.59 -15.45
N THR A 164 2.45 10.27 -15.39
CA THR A 164 3.63 9.96 -16.24
C THR A 164 4.89 9.64 -15.44
N GLY A 165 4.87 9.87 -14.13
CA GLY A 165 6.09 9.79 -13.33
C GLY A 165 5.95 10.44 -11.97
N MET A 166 7.09 10.59 -11.31
CA MET A 166 7.20 11.30 -10.04
C MET A 166 8.57 11.97 -9.91
N ILE A 167 8.61 13.08 -9.18
CA ILE A 167 9.85 13.72 -8.75
C ILE A 167 10.16 13.21 -7.36
N ASP A 168 11.34 12.60 -7.20
CA ASP A 168 11.89 12.22 -5.90
C ASP A 168 12.61 13.41 -5.28
N LEU A 169 12.09 13.91 -4.16
CA LEU A 169 12.64 15.07 -3.45
C LEU A 169 13.83 14.71 -2.54
N ILE A 170 14.07 13.43 -2.30
CA ILE A 170 15.21 12.94 -1.50
C ILE A 170 16.45 12.90 -2.38
N GLU A 171 16.34 12.25 -3.54
CA GLU A 171 17.45 12.13 -4.49
C GLU A 171 17.54 13.32 -5.46
N MET A 172 16.52 14.18 -5.50
CA MET A 172 16.38 15.30 -6.43
C MET A 172 16.43 14.82 -7.89
N LYS A 173 15.68 13.76 -8.20
CA LYS A 173 15.61 13.12 -9.53
C LYS A 173 14.18 13.01 -10.05
N SER A 174 14.04 13.00 -11.37
CA SER A 174 12.78 12.65 -12.04
C SER A 174 12.75 11.15 -12.35
N ILE A 175 11.62 10.52 -12.05
CA ILE A 175 11.33 9.13 -12.43
C ILE A 175 10.20 9.21 -13.45
N ALA A 176 10.45 8.72 -14.67
CA ALA A 176 9.47 8.69 -15.75
C ALA A 176 9.11 7.23 -16.06
N TYR A 177 7.83 6.98 -16.31
CA TYR A 177 7.34 5.67 -16.71
C TYR A 177 7.09 5.70 -18.23
N GLU A 178 7.86 4.91 -18.98
CA GLU A 178 7.67 4.77 -20.43
C GLU A 178 6.62 3.68 -20.70
N SER A 179 5.38 4.09 -20.96
CA SER A 179 4.23 3.21 -21.24
C SER A 179 3.89 2.22 -20.11
N ASP A 180 2.76 1.51 -20.21
CA ASP A 180 2.29 0.52 -19.22
C ASP A 180 3.21 -0.72 -19.08
N GLU A 181 4.39 -0.72 -19.69
CA GLU A 181 5.36 -1.80 -19.57
C GLU A 181 6.10 -1.74 -18.22
N MET A 182 6.29 -2.92 -17.65
CA MET A 182 6.63 -3.16 -16.24
C MET A 182 8.08 -2.75 -15.89
N GLY A 183 8.36 -1.45 -15.83
CA GLY A 183 9.66 -0.93 -15.39
C GLY A 183 9.69 0.59 -15.25
N ALA A 184 10.36 1.08 -14.21
CA ALA A 184 10.65 2.50 -14.04
C ALA A 184 11.99 2.81 -14.71
N ASN A 185 12.03 3.77 -15.64
CA ASN A 185 13.27 4.32 -16.15
C ASN A 185 13.64 5.56 -15.33
N TYR A 186 14.85 5.55 -14.76
CA TYR A 186 15.40 6.70 -14.04
C TYR A 186 16.08 7.62 -15.07
N ILE A 187 15.63 8.87 -15.17
CA ILE A 187 16.23 9.90 -16.05
C ILE A 187 16.88 10.97 -15.18
#